data_AF-A0A4Z1DJV1-F1
#
_entry.id   AF-A0A4Z1DJV1-F1
#
_cell.length_a   1.000
_cell.length_b   1.000
_cell.length_c   1.000
_cell.angle_alpha   90.00
_cell.angle_beta   90.00
_cell.angle_gamma   90.00
#
_symmetry.space_group_name_H-M   'P 1'
#
loop_
_entity.id
_entity.type
_entity.pdbx_description
1 polymer ?
#
loop_
_entity_poly.entity_id
_entity_poly.type
_entity_poly.pdbx_seq_one_letter_code
_entity_poly.pdbx_strand_id
1 'polypeptide(L)'
;MSELVTGEAVALELRPAKLPSRALAVLIDLIVAVLVYIAVVIGLVAATSSLDDAAQAAMSVAAFLLVLVGGPIAVETLSHGRSLGKLAFGLRVVRDDGGPVRFRHALVRGGVGMIEILMTFGVVACIASLVSERGRRLGDVFAGTLVVRERIPVGRAGVVPPPAPELAGRFAELDLSGVPDGLWLAVRQYLTRMHQLQPQVSWSMASRLAADVAARTGAAVPPDLQARPAVFLAAVVHERQSRQARQQPRYEGGGDHAVTSVSPPLVAPVSEKNVKAPEHPQSRSTGFAPPA
;
A
#
# COMPACT_ATOMS: atom_id res chain seq x y z
N MET A 1 -14.92 32.25 -12.29
CA MET A 1 -14.02 33.05 -11.44
C MET A 1 -14.66 33.22 -10.08
N SER A 2 -14.15 32.50 -9.08
CA SER A 2 -14.30 32.80 -7.64
C SER A 2 -13.41 31.80 -6.91
N GLU A 3 -12.15 32.21 -6.76
CA GLU A 3 -11.09 31.53 -6.02
C GLU A 3 -11.36 31.71 -4.53
N LEU A 4 -11.63 30.60 -3.83
CA LEU A 4 -11.73 30.59 -2.37
C LEU A 4 -10.32 30.42 -1.82
N VAL A 5 -9.77 31.54 -1.35
CA VAL A 5 -8.56 31.62 -0.54
C VAL A 5 -8.90 31.17 0.88
N THR A 6 -8.28 30.08 1.33
CA THR A 6 -8.19 29.72 2.74
C THR A 6 -6.73 29.86 3.18
N GLY A 7 -6.49 30.60 4.27
CA GLY A 7 -5.17 30.71 4.88
C GLY A 7 -4.69 29.33 5.32
N GLU A 8 -3.54 28.91 4.82
CA GLU A 8 -2.96 27.56 4.91
C GLU A 8 -3.60 26.45 4.03
N ALA A 9 -4.38 26.81 3.01
CA ALA A 9 -4.73 25.84 1.97
C ALA A 9 -3.57 25.61 1.01
N VAL A 10 -2.72 24.63 1.34
CA VAL A 10 -2.08 23.85 0.28
C VAL A 10 -3.23 23.25 -0.54
N ALA A 11 -3.54 23.89 -1.66
CA ALA A 11 -4.44 23.35 -2.66
C ALA A 11 -3.85 22.01 -3.10
N LEU A 12 -4.29 20.93 -2.46
CA LEU A 12 -4.03 19.59 -2.93
C LEU A 12 -4.75 19.50 -4.28
N GLU A 13 -4.00 19.70 -5.36
CA GLU A 13 -4.42 19.35 -6.71
C GLU A 13 -4.65 17.83 -6.75
N LEU A 14 -5.83 17.43 -6.31
CA LEU A 14 -6.30 16.06 -6.40
C LEU A 14 -6.49 15.76 -7.89
N ARG A 15 -5.45 15.17 -8.49
CA ARG A 15 -5.46 14.82 -9.91
C ARG A 15 -6.66 13.90 -10.17
N PRO A 16 -7.70 14.34 -10.91
CA PRO A 16 -8.87 13.52 -11.16
C PRO A 16 -8.44 12.23 -11.84
N ALA A 17 -9.02 11.10 -11.42
CA ALA A 17 -8.77 9.83 -12.09
C ALA A 17 -9.22 9.93 -13.55
N LYS A 18 -8.44 9.36 -14.48
CA LYS A 18 -8.83 9.34 -15.89
C LYS A 18 -10.15 8.56 -16.04
N LEU A 19 -11.07 9.08 -16.85
CA LEU A 19 -12.40 8.49 -17.09
C LEU A 19 -12.38 6.98 -17.37
N PRO A 20 -11.44 6.42 -18.17
CA PRO A 20 -11.40 4.98 -18.45
C PRO A 20 -11.13 4.12 -17.21
N SER A 21 -10.19 4.51 -16.34
CA SER A 21 -9.90 3.74 -15.12
C SER A 21 -11.08 3.73 -14.15
N ARG A 22 -11.87 4.81 -14.14
CA ARG A 22 -13.09 4.88 -13.34
C ARG A 22 -14.21 4.03 -13.92
N ALA A 23 -14.40 4.06 -15.24
CA ALA A 23 -15.37 3.21 -15.92
C ALA A 23 -15.07 1.72 -15.70
N LEU A 24 -13.81 1.31 -15.85
CA LEU A 24 -13.40 -0.08 -15.59
C LEU A 24 -13.56 -0.46 -14.11
N ALA A 25 -13.24 0.43 -13.17
CA ALA A 25 -13.46 0.17 -11.75
C ALA A 25 -14.95 -0.09 -11.45
N VAL A 26 -15.84 0.76 -11.99
CA VAL A 26 -17.30 0.59 -11.84
C VAL A 26 -17.78 -0.68 -12.52
N LEU A 27 -17.22 -1.05 -13.68
CA LEU A 27 -17.56 -2.28 -14.39
C LEU A 27 -17.22 -3.52 -13.56
N ILE A 28 -16.02 -3.57 -12.95
CA ILE A 28 -15.63 -4.67 -12.05
C ILE A 28 -16.59 -4.73 -10.86
N ASP A 29 -16.87 -3.60 -10.22
CA ASP A 29 -17.78 -3.56 -9.08
C ASP A 29 -19.19 -4.04 -9.46
N LEU A 30 -19.68 -3.66 -10.65
CA LEU A 30 -20.98 -4.09 -11.16
C LEU A 30 -21.01 -5.58 -11.46
N ILE A 31 -19.97 -6.13 -12.10
CA ILE A 31 -19.86 -7.57 -12.36
C ILE A 31 -19.90 -8.35 -11.04
N VAL A 32 -19.12 -7.92 -10.05
CA VAL A 32 -19.12 -8.56 -8.72
C VAL A 32 -20.50 -8.46 -8.07
N ALA A 33 -21.14 -7.29 -8.09
CA ALA A 33 -22.47 -7.11 -7.52
C ALA A 33 -23.53 -7.99 -8.21
N VAL A 34 -23.47 -8.12 -9.54
CA VAL A 34 -24.37 -8.99 -10.31
C VAL A 34 -24.12 -10.46 -10.01
N LEU A 35 -22.86 -10.91 -9.91
CA LEU A 35 -22.55 -12.29 -9.53
C LEU A 35 -23.06 -12.63 -8.12
N VAL A 36 -22.87 -11.72 -7.16
CA VAL A 36 -23.40 -11.87 -5.80
C VAL A 36 -24.93 -11.89 -5.83
N TYR A 37 -25.57 -11.02 -6.61
CA TYR A 37 -27.02 -10.99 -6.76
C TYR A 37 -27.57 -12.30 -7.33
N ILE A 38 -26.96 -12.84 -8.39
CA ILE A 38 -27.36 -14.13 -8.98
C ILE A 38 -27.22 -15.25 -7.94
N ALA A 39 -26.12 -15.30 -7.19
CA ALA A 39 -25.91 -16.31 -6.14
C ALA A 39 -26.98 -16.22 -5.04
N VAL A 40 -27.31 -14.99 -4.60
CA VAL A 40 -28.36 -14.75 -3.60
C VAL A 40 -29.73 -15.17 -4.13
N VAL A 41 -30.07 -14.84 -5.38
CA VAL A 41 -31.35 -15.23 -5.99
C VAL A 41 -31.46 -16.75 -6.12
N ILE A 42 -30.40 -17.45 -6.54
CA ILE A 42 -30.40 -18.91 -6.61
C ILE A 42 -30.64 -19.52 -5.22
N GLY A 43 -29.93 -19.03 -4.20
CA GLY A 43 -30.11 -19.48 -2.82
C GLY A 43 -31.52 -19.22 -2.28
N LEU A 44 -32.08 -18.05 -2.61
CA LEU A 44 -33.43 -17.67 -2.22
C LEU A 44 -34.46 -18.60 -2.85
N VAL A 45 -34.41 -18.79 -4.18
CA VAL A 45 -35.32 -19.68 -4.91
C VAL A 45 -35.27 -21.11 -4.34
N ALA A 46 -34.07 -21.62 -4.02
CA ALA A 46 -33.92 -22.93 -3.41
C ALA A 46 -34.53 -23.03 -2.00
N ALA A 47 -34.43 -21.95 -1.21
CA ALA A 47 -34.91 -21.92 0.17
C ALA A 47 -36.40 -21.57 0.31
N THR A 48 -37.00 -20.93 -0.70
CA THR A 48 -38.35 -20.32 -0.60
C THR A 48 -39.36 -20.89 -1.58
N SER A 49 -39.08 -22.06 -2.16
CA SER A 49 -39.95 -22.71 -3.14
C SER A 49 -41.33 -23.10 -2.59
N SER A 50 -41.49 -23.16 -1.27
CA SER A 50 -42.75 -23.45 -0.57
C SER A 50 -43.53 -22.20 -0.12
N LEU A 51 -42.98 -21.00 -0.33
CA LEU A 51 -43.64 -19.74 0.01
C LEU A 51 -44.61 -19.30 -1.09
N ASP A 52 -45.56 -18.45 -0.72
CA ASP A 52 -46.51 -17.86 -1.65
C ASP A 52 -45.85 -16.81 -2.55
N ASP A 53 -46.48 -16.54 -3.70
CA ASP A 53 -45.95 -15.65 -4.73
C ASP A 53 -45.68 -14.24 -4.20
N ALA A 54 -46.49 -13.76 -3.24
CA ALA A 54 -46.33 -12.44 -2.63
C ALA A 54 -45.04 -12.36 -1.81
N ALA A 55 -44.74 -13.37 -0.99
CA ALA A 55 -43.48 -13.42 -0.25
C ALA A 55 -42.28 -13.52 -1.19
N GLN A 56 -42.37 -14.35 -2.24
CA GLN A 56 -41.30 -14.48 -3.24
C GLN A 56 -41.02 -13.15 -3.97
N ALA A 57 -42.06 -12.42 -4.34
CA ALA A 57 -41.93 -11.10 -4.95
C ALA A 57 -41.28 -10.10 -3.96
N ALA A 58 -41.75 -10.05 -2.71
CA ALA A 58 -41.21 -9.17 -1.69
C ALA A 58 -39.72 -9.44 -1.42
N MET A 59 -39.32 -10.70 -1.30
CA MET A 59 -37.92 -11.07 -1.09
C MET A 59 -37.06 -10.79 -2.33
N SER A 60 -37.60 -10.94 -3.55
CA SER A 60 -36.88 -10.61 -4.79
C SER A 60 -36.60 -9.10 -4.88
N VAL A 61 -37.59 -8.26 -4.55
CA VAL A 61 -37.40 -6.80 -4.47
C VAL A 61 -36.40 -6.43 -3.37
N ALA A 62 -36.50 -7.07 -2.20
CA ALA A 62 -35.56 -6.85 -1.10
C ALA A 62 -34.13 -7.25 -1.50
N ALA A 63 -33.94 -8.40 -2.13
CA ALA A 63 -32.64 -8.85 -2.61
C ALA A 63 -32.07 -7.89 -3.67
N PHE A 64 -32.88 -7.43 -4.60
CA PHE A 64 -32.48 -6.44 -5.59
C PHE A 64 -31.97 -5.16 -4.92
N LEU A 65 -32.76 -4.57 -4.01
CA LEU A 65 -32.38 -3.34 -3.31
C LEU A 65 -31.17 -3.55 -2.39
N LEU A 66 -31.15 -4.60 -1.59
CA LEU A 66 -30.09 -4.82 -0.61
C LEU A 66 -28.77 -5.19 -1.27
N VAL A 67 -28.77 -5.98 -2.35
CA VAL A 67 -27.53 -6.43 -2.99
C VAL A 67 -27.01 -5.39 -3.98
N LEU A 68 -27.84 -4.91 -4.90
CA LEU A 68 -27.38 -4.04 -5.99
C LEU A 68 -27.29 -2.56 -5.59
N VAL A 69 -28.04 -2.13 -4.58
CA VAL A 69 -27.98 -0.75 -4.07
C VAL A 69 -27.31 -0.73 -2.70
N GLY A 70 -27.82 -1.50 -1.75
CA GLY A 70 -27.32 -1.58 -0.38
C GLY A 70 -25.88 -2.09 -0.28
N GLY A 71 -25.52 -3.11 -1.07
CA GLY A 71 -24.21 -3.73 -1.09
C GLY A 71 -23.09 -2.74 -1.42
N PRO A 72 -23.14 -2.06 -2.58
CA PRO A 72 -22.18 -1.02 -2.92
C PRO A 72 -22.10 0.11 -1.88
N ILE A 73 -23.24 0.54 -1.32
CA ILE A 73 -23.28 1.57 -0.27
C ILE A 73 -22.55 1.09 0.99
N ALA A 74 -22.83 -0.13 1.45
CA ALA A 74 -22.22 -0.73 2.61
C ALA A 74 -20.71 -0.90 2.42
N VAL A 75 -20.30 -1.46 1.28
CA VAL A 75 -18.89 -1.61 0.91
C VAL A 75 -18.19 -0.26 0.95
N GLU A 76 -18.72 0.76 0.25
CA GLU A 76 -18.08 2.07 0.17
C GLU A 76 -18.04 2.81 1.52
N THR A 77 -19.04 2.59 2.37
CA THR A 77 -19.10 3.17 3.73
C THR A 77 -18.05 2.51 4.63
N LEU A 78 -18.02 1.19 4.69
CA LEU A 78 -17.11 0.43 5.58
C LEU A 78 -15.65 0.57 5.15
N SER A 79 -15.40 0.68 3.85
CA SER A 79 -14.06 0.79 3.28
C SER A 79 -13.54 2.23 3.13
N HIS A 80 -14.32 3.21 3.58
CA HIS A 80 -13.98 4.64 3.48
C HIS A 80 -13.71 5.10 2.03
N GLY A 81 -14.54 4.65 1.09
CA GLY A 81 -14.49 5.06 -0.32
C GLY A 81 -13.80 4.07 -1.27
N ARG A 82 -13.53 2.83 -0.83
CA ARG A 82 -12.78 1.82 -1.61
C ARG A 82 -13.65 0.61 -1.96
N SER A 83 -13.93 0.37 -3.23
CA SER A 83 -14.57 -0.86 -3.69
C SER A 83 -13.54 -1.75 -4.39
N LEU A 84 -13.86 -3.00 -4.70
CA LEU A 84 -12.92 -3.96 -5.28
C LEU A 84 -12.31 -3.46 -6.60
N GLY A 85 -13.14 -2.96 -7.52
CA GLY A 85 -12.70 -2.37 -8.77
C GLY A 85 -11.87 -1.11 -8.54
N LYS A 86 -12.27 -0.26 -7.59
CA LYS A 86 -11.48 0.94 -7.23
C LYS A 86 -10.12 0.55 -6.67
N LEU A 87 -10.03 -0.48 -5.82
CA LEU A 87 -8.77 -1.00 -5.30
C LEU A 87 -7.86 -1.51 -6.42
N ALA A 88 -8.41 -2.26 -7.39
CA ALA A 88 -7.65 -2.76 -8.53
C ALA A 88 -6.97 -1.65 -9.35
N PHE A 89 -7.61 -0.48 -9.44
CA PHE A 89 -7.09 0.68 -10.18
C PHE A 89 -6.42 1.76 -9.30
N GLY A 90 -6.29 1.52 -7.99
CA GLY A 90 -5.75 2.52 -7.06
C GLY A 90 -6.59 3.78 -6.98
N LEU A 91 -7.90 3.62 -6.93
CA LEU A 91 -8.88 4.69 -6.83
C LEU A 91 -9.49 4.70 -5.44
N ARG A 92 -9.86 5.90 -4.99
CA ARG A 92 -10.60 6.09 -3.75
C ARG A 92 -11.57 7.25 -3.92
N VAL A 93 -12.77 7.09 -3.37
CA VAL A 93 -13.73 8.19 -3.24
C VAL A 93 -13.36 9.00 -2.01
N VAL A 94 -13.25 10.31 -2.18
CA VAL A 94 -13.02 11.29 -1.10
C VAL A 94 -14.10 12.36 -1.16
N ARG A 95 -14.32 13.05 -0.04
CA ARG A 95 -15.17 14.23 0.01
C ARG A 95 -14.47 15.41 -0.67
N ASP A 96 -15.25 16.45 -1.01
CA ASP A 96 -14.71 17.67 -1.62
C ASP A 96 -13.70 18.41 -0.70
N ASP A 97 -13.72 18.15 0.62
CA ASP A 97 -12.72 18.63 1.59
C ASP A 97 -11.52 17.68 1.77
N GLY A 98 -11.42 16.62 0.95
CA GLY A 98 -10.36 15.61 1.04
C GLY A 98 -10.56 14.55 2.14
N GLY A 99 -11.61 14.68 2.97
CA GLY A 99 -11.90 13.73 4.04
C GLY A 99 -12.47 12.39 3.56
N PRO A 100 -12.50 11.37 4.44
CA PRO A 100 -13.10 10.08 4.12
C PRO A 100 -14.63 10.19 3.91
N VAL A 101 -15.16 9.34 3.05
CA VAL A 101 -16.60 9.23 2.79
C VAL A 101 -17.33 8.71 4.03
N ARG A 102 -18.49 9.31 4.33
CA ARG A 102 -19.42 8.86 5.39
C ARG A 102 -20.64 8.19 4.76
N PHE A 103 -21.41 7.45 5.55
CA PHE A 103 -22.63 6.77 5.11
C PHE A 103 -23.57 7.66 4.29
N ARG A 104 -23.85 8.89 4.75
CA ARG A 104 -24.73 9.85 4.03
C ARG A 104 -24.29 10.10 2.59
N HIS A 105 -22.97 10.19 2.36
CA HIS A 105 -22.41 10.46 1.05
C HIS A 105 -22.52 9.21 0.18
N ALA A 106 -22.20 8.03 0.73
CA ALA A 106 -22.37 6.76 0.04
C ALA A 106 -23.84 6.49 -0.33
N LEU A 107 -24.77 6.82 0.56
CA LEU A 107 -26.21 6.67 0.34
C LEU A 107 -26.71 7.52 -0.83
N VAL A 108 -26.38 8.82 -0.85
CA VAL A 108 -26.75 9.72 -1.96
C VAL A 108 -26.13 9.23 -3.28
N ARG A 109 -24.85 8.85 -3.26
CA ARG A 109 -24.15 8.29 -4.43
C ARG A 109 -24.80 7.00 -4.92
N GLY A 110 -25.16 6.09 -4.03
CA GLY A 110 -25.75 4.80 -4.35
C GLY A 110 -27.17 4.95 -4.88
N GLY A 111 -27.98 5.82 -4.27
CA GLY A 111 -29.34 6.13 -4.73
C GLY A 111 -29.36 6.74 -6.13
N VAL A 112 -28.53 7.75 -6.39
CA VAL A 112 -28.39 8.32 -7.75
C VAL A 112 -27.77 7.29 -8.70
N GLY A 113 -26.83 6.50 -8.22
CA GLY A 113 -26.18 5.41 -8.95
C GLY A 113 -27.17 4.35 -9.46
N MET A 114 -28.24 4.06 -8.73
CA MET A 114 -29.32 3.19 -9.21
C MET A 114 -29.93 3.71 -10.52
N ILE A 115 -30.11 5.02 -10.63
CA ILE A 115 -30.69 5.65 -11.81
C ILE A 115 -29.62 5.76 -12.92
N GLU A 116 -28.49 6.41 -12.64
CA GLU A 116 -27.50 6.75 -13.68
C GLU A 116 -26.58 5.59 -14.11
N ILE A 117 -26.51 4.51 -13.32
CA ILE A 117 -25.68 3.32 -13.62
C ILE A 117 -26.55 2.12 -13.94
N LEU A 118 -27.45 1.72 -13.04
CA LEU A 118 -28.24 0.50 -13.25
C LEU A 118 -29.31 0.68 -14.32
N MET A 119 -30.14 1.72 -14.22
CA MET A 119 -31.25 1.91 -15.19
C MET A 119 -30.78 2.35 -16.57
N THR A 120 -29.66 3.09 -16.66
CA THR A 120 -29.15 3.62 -17.94
C THR A 120 -27.86 2.95 -18.42
N PHE A 121 -27.49 1.80 -17.87
CA PHE A 121 -26.23 1.10 -18.18
C PHE A 121 -24.98 2.02 -18.14
N GLY A 122 -24.97 2.99 -17.23
CA GLY A 122 -23.86 3.94 -17.07
C GLY A 122 -23.76 5.04 -18.13
N VAL A 123 -24.65 5.11 -19.13
CA VAL A 123 -24.59 6.14 -20.18
C VAL A 123 -24.71 7.55 -19.59
N VAL A 124 -25.68 7.78 -18.71
CA VAL A 124 -25.86 9.08 -18.03
C VAL A 124 -24.64 9.42 -17.17
N ALA A 125 -24.12 8.44 -16.42
CA ALA A 125 -22.92 8.63 -15.61
C ALA A 125 -21.70 9.02 -16.46
N CYS A 126 -21.54 8.42 -17.64
CA CYS A 126 -20.47 8.73 -18.59
C CYS A 126 -20.61 10.15 -19.16
N ILE A 127 -21.80 10.53 -19.62
CA ILE A 127 -22.05 11.88 -20.18
C ILE A 127 -21.82 12.94 -19.10
N ALA A 128 -22.43 12.78 -17.91
CA ALA A 128 -22.25 13.71 -16.80
C ALA A 128 -20.76 13.88 -16.44
N SER A 129 -20.01 12.78 -16.46
CA SER A 129 -18.59 12.77 -16.18
C SER A 129 -17.72 13.38 -17.28
N LEU A 130 -18.15 13.36 -18.54
CA LEU A 130 -17.45 14.00 -19.66
C LEU A 130 -17.67 15.52 -19.68
N VAL A 131 -18.88 15.96 -19.32
CA VAL A 131 -19.26 17.38 -19.29
C VAL A 131 -18.72 18.08 -18.04
N SER A 132 -18.55 17.35 -16.93
CA SER A 132 -17.99 17.90 -15.70
C SER A 132 -16.50 18.20 -15.84
N GLU A 133 -16.09 19.45 -15.57
CA GLU A 133 -14.67 19.88 -15.50
C GLU A 133 -13.82 18.98 -14.58
N ARG A 134 -14.41 18.51 -13.47
CA ARG A 134 -13.74 17.65 -12.48
C ARG A 134 -13.95 16.15 -12.71
N GLY A 135 -14.55 15.73 -13.83
CA GLY A 135 -14.82 14.33 -14.13
C GLY A 135 -15.80 13.62 -13.17
N ARG A 136 -16.77 14.36 -12.60
CA ARG A 136 -17.75 13.85 -11.61
C ARG A 136 -19.02 13.40 -12.31
N ARG A 137 -19.59 12.24 -11.93
CA ARG A 137 -20.97 11.87 -12.33
C ARG A 137 -22.00 12.52 -11.40
N LEU A 138 -23.29 12.41 -11.71
CA LEU A 138 -24.35 13.06 -10.94
C LEU A 138 -24.31 12.64 -9.47
N GLY A 139 -24.15 11.36 -9.18
CA GLY A 139 -24.05 10.88 -7.80
C GLY A 139 -22.86 11.46 -7.03
N ASP A 140 -21.73 11.71 -7.73
CA ASP A 140 -20.55 12.32 -7.12
C ASP A 140 -20.79 13.81 -6.81
N VAL A 141 -21.49 14.51 -7.70
CA VAL A 141 -21.87 15.93 -7.58
C VAL A 141 -22.84 16.13 -6.42
N PHE A 142 -23.95 15.39 -6.39
CA PHE A 142 -24.97 15.53 -5.33
C PHE A 142 -24.44 15.15 -3.95
N ALA A 143 -23.50 14.20 -3.89
CA ALA A 143 -22.92 13.79 -2.61
C ALA A 143 -21.74 14.65 -2.15
N GLY A 144 -21.26 15.61 -2.94
CA GLY A 144 -20.09 16.42 -2.56
C GLY A 144 -18.81 15.58 -2.48
N THR A 145 -18.62 14.67 -3.44
CA THR A 145 -17.48 13.74 -3.47
C THR A 145 -16.77 13.73 -4.81
N LEU A 146 -15.54 13.22 -4.81
CA LEU A 146 -14.67 13.07 -5.98
C LEU A 146 -13.93 11.73 -5.92
N VAL A 147 -13.72 11.11 -7.09
CA VAL A 147 -12.88 9.91 -7.22
C VAL A 147 -11.46 10.33 -7.57
N VAL A 148 -10.52 10.05 -6.67
CA VAL A 148 -9.12 10.39 -6.83
C VAL A 148 -8.29 9.14 -7.01
N ARG A 149 -7.18 9.27 -7.75
CA ARG A 149 -6.20 8.20 -7.82
C ARG A 149 -5.33 8.24 -6.57
N GLU A 150 -5.58 7.32 -5.66
CA GLU A 150 -4.70 7.07 -4.53
C GLU A 150 -3.44 6.42 -5.11
N ARG A 151 -2.26 7.04 -4.91
CA ARG A 151 -1.02 6.33 -5.15
C ARG A 151 -0.98 5.19 -4.13
N ILE A 152 -1.47 4.02 -4.52
CA ILE A 152 -1.13 2.78 -3.82
C ILE A 152 0.39 2.79 -3.74
N PRO A 153 1.01 2.71 -2.56
CA PRO A 153 2.42 2.40 -2.44
C PRO A 153 2.60 0.97 -3.00
N VAL A 154 2.63 0.83 -4.32
CA VAL A 154 3.03 -0.39 -5.01
C VAL A 154 4.53 -0.48 -4.84
N GLY A 155 4.88 -1.10 -3.73
CA GLY A 155 6.21 -1.10 -3.16
C GLY A 155 6.03 -0.96 -1.68
N ARG A 156 6.22 -2.06 -0.94
CA ARG A 156 6.73 -2.00 0.44
C ARG A 156 7.64 -0.77 0.48
N ALA A 157 7.32 0.22 1.31
CA ALA A 157 8.33 1.24 1.63
C ALA A 157 9.57 0.44 1.95
N GLY A 158 10.56 0.44 1.05
CA GLY A 158 11.62 -0.55 1.08
C GLY A 158 12.20 -0.45 2.47
N VAL A 159 12.07 -1.52 3.25
CA VAL A 159 12.65 -1.54 4.58
C VAL A 159 14.11 -1.27 4.34
N VAL A 160 14.58 -0.10 4.78
CA VAL A 160 16.01 0.22 4.69
C VAL A 160 16.68 -0.94 5.42
N PRO A 161 17.57 -1.69 4.75
CA PRO A 161 18.14 -2.88 5.37
C PRO A 161 18.75 -2.49 6.71
N PRO A 162 18.45 -3.22 7.79
CA PRO A 162 19.03 -2.91 9.09
C PRO A 162 20.55 -2.99 8.97
N PRO A 163 21.30 -2.06 9.60
CA PRO A 163 22.75 -2.13 9.58
C PRO A 163 23.22 -3.43 10.22
N ALA A 164 24.43 -3.86 9.86
CA ALA A 164 25.11 -4.92 10.59
C ALA A 164 25.15 -4.55 12.09
N PRO A 165 24.91 -5.49 13.01
CA PRO A 165 24.83 -5.20 14.45
C PRO A 165 26.10 -4.55 15.01
N GLU A 166 27.26 -4.84 14.40
CA GLU A 166 28.56 -4.25 14.73
C GLU A 166 28.65 -2.73 14.46
N LEU A 167 27.78 -2.20 13.61
CA LEU A 167 27.76 -0.77 13.23
C LEU A 167 26.66 0.01 13.95
N ALA A 168 25.80 -0.66 14.71
CA ALA A 168 24.75 0.00 15.49
C ALA A 168 25.38 0.93 16.54
N GLY A 169 24.99 2.21 16.53
CA GLY A 169 25.52 3.21 17.47
C GLY A 169 26.94 3.70 17.19
N ARG A 170 27.70 3.09 16.26
CA ARG A 170 29.05 3.55 15.86
C ARG A 170 29.08 4.98 15.33
N PHE A 171 27.92 5.46 14.89
CA PHE A 171 27.69 6.76 14.27
C PHE A 171 26.94 7.73 15.19
N ALA A 172 26.83 7.42 16.48
CA ALA A 172 26.09 8.23 17.46
C ALA A 172 26.67 9.64 17.66
N GLU A 173 27.97 9.84 17.41
CA GLU A 173 28.63 11.14 17.55
C GLU A 173 28.58 12.00 16.27
N LEU A 174 28.13 11.44 15.13
CA LEU A 174 28.02 12.21 13.89
C LEU A 174 27.00 13.34 14.04
N ASP A 175 27.39 14.53 13.56
CA ASP A 175 26.44 15.61 13.36
C ASP A 175 25.68 15.39 12.06
N LEU A 176 24.40 15.02 12.20
CA LEU A 176 23.50 14.75 11.09
C LEU A 176 22.66 15.98 10.68
N SER A 177 22.76 17.09 11.43
CA SER A 177 21.96 18.29 11.21
C SER A 177 22.33 19.03 9.93
N GLY A 178 23.60 18.94 9.50
CA GLY A 178 24.11 19.56 8.27
C GLY A 178 23.71 18.87 6.96
N VAL A 179 23.03 17.72 7.02
CA VAL A 179 22.64 16.95 5.83
C VAL A 179 21.26 17.39 5.33
N PRO A 180 21.13 17.93 4.10
CA PRO A 180 19.86 18.45 3.59
C PRO A 180 18.85 17.32 3.30
N ASP A 181 17.55 17.62 3.41
CA ASP A 181 16.49 16.63 3.21
C ASP A 181 16.47 16.01 1.81
N GLY A 182 16.88 16.76 0.78
CA GLY A 182 17.04 16.24 -0.57
C GLY A 182 18.07 15.10 -0.66
N LEU A 183 19.19 15.22 0.07
CA LEU A 183 20.23 14.19 0.11
C LEU A 183 19.75 12.96 0.89
N TRP A 184 19.04 13.17 2.00
CA TRP A 184 18.39 12.07 2.72
C TRP A 184 17.39 11.29 1.88
N LEU A 185 16.60 11.99 1.08
CA LEU A 185 15.66 11.37 0.15
C LEU A 185 16.40 10.55 -0.90
N ALA A 186 17.49 11.08 -1.47
CA ALA A 186 18.32 10.37 -2.44
C ALA A 186 18.94 9.09 -1.85
N VAL A 187 19.49 9.16 -0.64
CA VAL A 187 20.02 7.99 0.09
C VAL A 187 18.93 6.95 0.33
N ARG A 188 17.75 7.36 0.80
CA ARG A 188 16.63 6.43 1.02
C ARG A 188 16.19 5.78 -0.28
N GLN A 189 16.04 6.55 -1.36
CA GLN A 189 15.67 6.01 -2.68
C GLN A 189 16.69 4.99 -3.18
N TYR A 190 17.98 5.29 -3.06
CA TYR A 190 19.06 4.35 -3.39
C TYR A 190 18.93 3.05 -2.57
N LEU A 191 18.89 3.13 -1.24
CA LEU A 191 18.84 1.95 -0.36
C LEU A 191 17.60 1.08 -0.63
N THR A 192 16.45 1.68 -0.95
CA THR A 192 15.24 0.92 -1.30
C THR A 192 15.30 0.22 -2.66
N ARG A 193 16.19 0.64 -3.56
CA ARG A 193 16.28 0.11 -4.94
C ARG A 193 17.61 -0.57 -5.26
N MET A 194 18.56 -0.60 -4.32
CA MET A 194 19.92 -1.06 -4.58
C MET A 194 20.01 -2.51 -5.11
N HIS A 195 19.05 -3.37 -4.75
CA HIS A 195 18.95 -4.76 -5.23
C HIS A 195 18.42 -4.88 -6.68
N GLN A 196 17.86 -3.81 -7.26
CA GLN A 196 17.36 -3.77 -8.63
C GLN A 196 18.37 -3.14 -9.60
N LEU A 197 19.44 -2.54 -9.08
CA LEU A 197 20.48 -1.89 -9.87
C LEU A 197 21.57 -2.89 -10.25
N GLN A 198 22.18 -2.69 -11.42
CA GLN A 198 23.40 -3.41 -11.78
C GLN A 198 24.51 -3.11 -10.75
N PRO A 199 25.34 -4.10 -10.37
CA PRO A 199 26.31 -3.95 -9.28
C PRO A 199 27.25 -2.75 -9.42
N GLN A 200 27.74 -2.48 -10.63
CA GLN A 200 28.65 -1.36 -10.91
C GLN A 200 27.96 0.01 -10.75
N VAL A 201 26.73 0.13 -11.22
CA VAL A 201 25.93 1.36 -11.10
C VAL A 201 25.57 1.60 -9.63
N SER A 202 25.15 0.55 -8.93
CA SER A 202 24.85 0.62 -7.50
C SER A 202 26.06 1.09 -6.68
N TRP A 203 27.25 0.55 -6.97
CA TRP A 203 28.48 0.95 -6.27
C TRP A 203 28.85 2.41 -6.55
N SER A 204 28.83 2.85 -7.80
CA SER A 204 29.16 4.25 -8.14
C SER A 204 28.20 5.26 -7.53
N MET A 205 26.89 4.94 -7.48
CA MET A 205 25.89 5.76 -6.80
C MET A 205 26.10 5.80 -5.29
N ALA A 206 26.35 4.64 -4.68
CA ALA A 206 26.60 4.54 -3.24
C ALA A 206 27.85 5.34 -2.83
N SER A 207 28.94 5.24 -3.58
CA SER A 207 30.18 5.96 -3.30
C SER A 207 29.99 7.47 -3.37
N ARG A 208 29.25 7.98 -4.38
CA ARG A 208 28.93 9.41 -4.50
C ARG A 208 28.08 9.90 -3.32
N LEU A 209 26.99 9.19 -3.02
CA LEU A 209 26.11 9.55 -1.90
C LEU A 209 26.82 9.46 -0.55
N ALA A 210 27.69 8.46 -0.35
CA ALA A 210 28.49 8.33 0.87
C ALA A 210 29.48 9.49 1.03
N ALA A 211 30.14 9.92 -0.06
CA ALA A 211 31.02 11.07 -0.05
C ALA A 211 30.27 12.38 0.23
N ASP A 212 29.09 12.57 -0.37
CA ASP A 212 28.25 13.75 -0.13
C ASP A 212 27.77 13.82 1.33
N VAL A 213 27.37 12.68 1.92
CA VAL A 213 26.99 12.61 3.33
C VAL A 213 28.21 12.91 4.22
N ALA A 214 29.35 12.27 3.98
CA ALA A 214 30.59 12.48 4.74
C ALA A 214 31.06 13.95 4.71
N ALA A 215 30.98 14.60 3.55
CA ALA A 215 31.32 16.01 3.38
C ALA A 215 30.41 16.94 4.19
N ARG A 216 29.15 16.56 4.40
CA ARG A 216 28.15 17.35 5.15
C ARG A 216 28.18 17.08 6.65
N THR A 217 28.61 15.89 7.07
CA THR A 217 28.73 15.53 8.49
C THR A 217 30.12 15.83 9.06
N GLY A 218 31.07 16.29 8.24
CA GLY A 218 32.44 16.62 8.66
C GLY A 218 33.28 15.40 9.06
N ALA A 219 32.80 14.19 8.80
CA ALA A 219 33.46 12.95 9.18
C ALA A 219 33.83 12.14 7.95
N ALA A 220 35.08 11.71 7.87
CA ALA A 220 35.54 10.82 6.81
C ALA A 220 34.83 9.45 6.89
N VAL A 221 34.55 8.86 5.73
CA VAL A 221 34.05 7.48 5.67
C VAL A 221 35.13 6.54 6.22
N PRO A 222 34.83 5.72 7.25
CA PRO A 222 35.81 4.80 7.84
C PRO A 222 36.46 3.89 6.78
N PRO A 223 37.78 3.60 6.86
CA PRO A 223 38.49 2.82 5.85
C PRO A 223 37.88 1.43 5.57
N ASP A 224 37.36 0.78 6.62
CA ASP A 224 36.66 -0.51 6.54
C ASP A 224 35.35 -0.45 5.72
N LEU A 225 34.74 0.74 5.63
CA LEU A 225 33.48 0.98 4.93
C LEU A 225 33.66 1.62 3.55
N GLN A 226 34.85 2.07 3.19
CA GLN A 226 35.13 2.61 1.85
C GLN A 226 34.90 1.55 0.75
N ALA A 227 35.16 0.28 1.03
CA ALA A 227 34.87 -0.84 0.13
C ALA A 227 33.36 -1.19 0.07
N ARG A 228 32.56 -0.73 1.03
CA ARG A 228 31.13 -1.09 1.19
C ARG A 228 30.26 0.15 1.49
N PRO A 229 30.22 1.15 0.58
CA PRO A 229 29.56 2.44 0.81
C PRO A 229 28.06 2.33 1.13
N ALA A 230 27.36 1.32 0.57
CA ALA A 230 25.96 1.08 0.88
C ALA A 230 25.71 0.73 2.36
N VAL A 231 26.66 0.04 3.00
CA VAL A 231 26.57 -0.35 4.42
C VAL A 231 26.74 0.87 5.33
N PHE A 232 27.67 1.77 4.98
CA PHE A 232 27.82 3.06 5.65
C PHE A 232 26.51 3.87 5.59
N LEU A 233 25.93 4.02 4.39
CA LEU A 233 24.67 4.76 4.21
C LEU A 233 23.52 4.16 5.03
N ALA A 234 23.38 2.83 5.05
CA ALA A 234 22.35 2.15 5.84
C ALA A 234 22.51 2.42 7.35
N ALA A 235 23.75 2.38 7.85
CA ALA A 235 24.04 2.64 9.26
C ALA A 235 23.75 4.09 9.66
N VAL A 236 24.12 5.06 8.81
CA VAL A 236 23.85 6.50 9.06
C VAL A 236 22.34 6.80 9.03
N VAL A 237 21.58 6.19 8.10
CA VAL A 237 20.12 6.33 8.07
C VAL A 237 19.47 5.72 9.32
N HIS A 238 19.96 4.57 9.77
CA HIS A 238 19.45 3.92 10.98
C HIS A 238 19.71 4.75 12.24
N GLU A 239 20.88 5.37 12.35
CA GLU A 239 21.20 6.29 13.45
C GLU A 239 20.26 7.49 13.45
N ARG A 240 20.00 8.11 12.29
CA ARG A 240 19.01 9.21 12.18
C ARG A 240 17.63 8.78 12.66
N GLN A 241 17.15 7.62 12.20
CA GLN A 241 15.84 7.07 12.59
C GLN A 241 15.77 6.81 14.10
N SER A 242 16.85 6.29 14.69
CA SER A 242 16.94 6.05 16.13
C SER A 242 16.88 7.34 16.94
N ARG A 243 17.54 8.42 16.49
CA ARG A 243 17.44 9.74 17.13
C ARG A 243 16.03 10.34 17.00
N GLN A 244 15.40 10.22 15.84
CA GLN A 244 14.03 10.69 15.64
C GLN A 244 13.02 9.93 16.51
N ALA A 245 13.19 8.61 16.66
CA ALA A 245 12.36 7.79 17.54
C ALA A 245 12.51 8.17 19.02
N ARG A 246 13.70 8.62 19.44
CA ARG A 246 13.96 9.14 20.80
C ARG A 246 13.41 10.56 21.01
N GLN A 247 13.34 11.37 19.96
CA GLN A 247 12.88 12.77 20.01
C GLN A 247 11.37 12.92 19.90
N GLN A 248 10.64 11.93 19.38
CA GLN A 248 9.18 11.96 19.42
C GLN A 248 8.73 11.88 20.89
N PRO A 249 8.06 12.91 21.43
CA PRO A 249 7.47 12.80 22.75
C PRO A 249 6.50 11.63 22.71
N ARG A 250 6.73 10.65 23.58
CA ARG A 250 5.77 9.60 23.87
C ARG A 250 4.52 10.33 24.36
N TYR A 251 3.56 10.52 23.46
CA TYR A 251 2.20 10.88 23.86
C TYR A 251 1.72 9.70 24.71
N GLU A 252 1.91 9.81 26.03
CA GLU A 252 1.23 9.00 27.03
C GLU A 252 -0.25 9.43 27.03
N GLY A 253 -0.96 9.07 25.96
CA GLY A 253 -2.41 9.02 25.96
C GLY A 253 -2.83 7.68 26.53
N GLY A 254 -3.29 7.70 27.78
CA GLY A 254 -3.78 6.53 28.51
C GLY A 254 -4.85 5.76 27.73
N GLY A 255 -4.72 4.44 27.75
CA GLY A 255 -5.67 3.49 27.18
C GLY A 255 -5.03 2.11 27.08
N ASP A 256 -5.38 1.24 28.01
CA ASP A 256 -5.03 -0.17 28.06
C ASP A 256 -5.19 -0.85 26.70
N HIS A 257 -4.08 -1.05 25.98
CA HIS A 257 -3.92 -2.17 25.05
C HIS A 257 -2.45 -2.56 25.06
N ALA A 258 -2.17 -3.71 25.68
CA ALA A 258 -0.88 -4.35 25.70
C ALA A 258 -0.43 -4.67 24.25
N VAL A 259 0.43 -3.81 23.70
CA VAL A 259 1.27 -4.18 22.55
C VAL A 259 2.50 -4.84 23.13
N THR A 260 2.49 -6.17 23.17
CA THR A 260 3.65 -6.98 23.53
C THR A 260 4.80 -6.61 22.61
N SER A 261 5.82 -5.96 23.16
CA SER A 261 7.11 -5.75 22.50
C SER A 261 7.72 -7.11 22.19
N VAL A 262 7.76 -7.47 20.90
CA VAL A 262 8.55 -8.61 20.45
C VAL A 262 10.02 -8.21 20.53
N SER A 263 10.68 -8.59 21.62
CA SER A 263 12.13 -8.61 21.71
C SER A 263 12.69 -9.58 20.66
N PRO A 264 13.70 -9.22 19.86
CA PRO A 264 14.36 -10.19 18.99
C PRO A 264 15.04 -11.27 19.87
N PRO A 265 15.02 -12.55 19.47
CA PRO A 265 15.64 -13.60 20.25
C PRO A 265 17.16 -13.40 20.25
N LEU A 266 17.73 -13.36 21.46
CA LEU A 266 19.17 -13.39 21.71
C LEU A 266 19.70 -14.74 21.23
N VAL A 267 20.39 -14.76 20.09
CA VAL A 267 21.09 -15.97 19.61
C VAL A 267 22.30 -16.18 20.51
N ALA A 268 22.25 -17.22 21.34
CA ALA A 268 23.40 -17.68 22.13
C ALA A 268 24.46 -18.33 21.21
N PRO A 269 25.76 -18.21 21.51
CA PRO A 269 26.80 -18.86 20.73
C PRO A 269 26.73 -20.38 20.92
N VAL A 270 26.67 -21.11 19.81
CA VAL A 270 26.73 -22.58 19.81
C VAL A 270 28.15 -23.01 20.16
N SER A 271 28.29 -23.73 21.26
CA SER A 271 29.54 -24.33 21.72
C SER A 271 29.99 -25.42 20.73
N GLU A 272 31.16 -25.21 20.14
CA GLU A 272 31.83 -26.14 19.25
C GLU A 272 32.37 -27.33 20.07
N LYS A 273 31.55 -28.38 20.23
CA LYS A 273 32.03 -29.70 20.65
C LYS A 273 31.16 -30.77 20.03
N ASN A 274 31.83 -31.66 19.30
CA ASN A 274 31.36 -32.97 18.82
C ASN A 274 30.72 -32.99 17.41
N VAL A 275 31.54 -32.85 16.38
CA VAL A 275 31.25 -33.42 15.05
C VAL A 275 32.09 -34.70 14.89
N LYS A 276 31.43 -35.86 14.96
CA LYS A 276 31.99 -37.16 14.57
C LYS A 276 32.04 -37.23 13.03
N ALA A 277 33.18 -37.60 12.48
CA ALA A 277 33.38 -37.79 11.05
C ALA A 277 32.59 -39.02 10.52
N PRO A 278 32.05 -38.98 9.28
CA PRO A 278 31.37 -40.12 8.68
C PRO A 278 32.34 -41.14 8.06
N GLU A 279 32.04 -42.41 8.28
CA GLU A 279 32.78 -43.60 7.87
C GLU A 279 32.53 -43.92 6.38
N HIS A 280 33.59 -44.20 5.61
CA HIS A 280 33.51 -44.60 4.20
C HIS A 280 33.25 -46.11 4.05
N PRO A 281 32.30 -46.56 3.21
CA PRO A 281 32.19 -47.97 2.84
C PRO A 281 33.15 -48.31 1.68
N GLN A 282 33.99 -49.32 1.93
CA GLN A 282 34.85 -49.96 0.93
C GLN A 282 34.01 -50.76 -0.08
N SER A 283 34.25 -50.58 -1.39
CA SER A 283 33.80 -51.55 -2.41
C SER A 283 34.99 -52.09 -3.21
N ARG A 284 34.99 -53.41 -3.35
CA ARG A 284 36.06 -54.31 -3.76
C ARG A 284 36.47 -54.18 -5.24
N SER A 285 37.74 -54.50 -5.49
CA SER A 285 38.33 -54.75 -6.79
C SER A 285 37.86 -56.08 -7.39
N THR A 286 37.45 -56.09 -8.65
CA THR A 286 37.54 -57.27 -9.54
C THR A 286 37.89 -56.79 -10.94
N GLY A 287 39.04 -57.22 -11.45
CA GLY A 287 39.54 -56.88 -12.77
C GLY A 287 38.90 -57.70 -13.90
N PHE A 288 38.98 -57.14 -15.11
CA PHE A 288 38.92 -57.89 -16.37
C PHE A 288 39.58 -57.05 -17.48
N ALA A 289 40.43 -57.70 -18.27
CA ALA A 289 41.26 -57.13 -19.35
C ALA A 289 40.48 -57.05 -20.69
N PRO A 290 40.95 -56.28 -21.70
CA PRO A 290 40.20 -56.02 -22.93
C PRO A 290 40.45 -57.07 -24.03
N PRO A 291 39.55 -57.22 -25.03
CA PRO A 291 39.86 -57.92 -26.27
C PRO A 291 40.45 -56.97 -27.33
N ALA A 292 41.17 -57.59 -28.28
CA ALA A 292 42.05 -57.04 -29.31
C ALA A 292 41.37 -56.18 -30.39
#